data_AF-A0A183IFB1-F1
#
_entry.id   AF-A0A183IFB1-F1
#
_cell.length_a   1.000
_cell.length_b   1.000
_cell.length_c   1.000
_cell.angle_alpha   90.00
_cell.angle_beta   90.00
_cell.angle_gamma   90.00
#
_symmetry.space_group_name_H-M   'P 1'
#
loop_
_entity.id
_entity.type
_entity.pdbx_description
1 polymer ?
#
loop_
_entity_poly.entity_id
_entity_poly.type
_entity_poly.pdbx_seq_one_letter_code
_entity_poly.pdbx_strand_id
1 'polypeptide(L)'
;MRLMKLARRGGSYYVPDAPRLAFVIRIRGINGVHPRVRKILQLFRLRQINNGVFMKINKATVNMLRIVEPYIAWGYPNMKTVRELIYKRGFVKVNGQRVPISDNRVIEKQLGKHDIICIEDLIHEIFTVGSNFKYASNFLWPFKLNNPRGGWRKKANHFVEGGDFGNRETKINDLLRRMI
;
A
#
# COMPACT_ATOMS: atom_id res chain seq x y z
N MET A 1 -2.63 -18.92 13.90
CA MET A 1 -1.75 -19.86 14.65
C MET A 1 -2.48 -21.12 15.11
N ARG A 2 -3.64 -21.02 15.81
CA ARG A 2 -4.39 -22.20 16.29
C ARG A 2 -4.77 -23.19 15.18
N LEU A 3 -5.43 -22.73 14.11
CA LEU A 3 -5.87 -23.58 12.99
C LEU A 3 -4.70 -24.28 12.29
N MET A 4 -3.59 -23.57 12.09
CA MET A 4 -2.37 -24.14 11.51
C MET A 4 -1.78 -25.27 12.37
N LYS A 5 -1.77 -25.12 13.71
CA LYS A 5 -1.31 -26.17 14.62
C LYS A 5 -2.23 -27.39 14.60
N LEU A 6 -3.55 -27.16 14.53
CA LEU A 6 -4.55 -28.24 14.43
C LEU A 6 -4.41 -29.03 13.13
N ALA A 7 -4.27 -28.33 11.99
CA ALA A 7 -4.06 -28.98 10.69
C ALA A 7 -2.81 -29.85 10.70
N ARG A 8 -1.68 -29.31 11.18
CA ARG A 8 -0.43 -30.07 11.34
C ARG A 8 -0.59 -31.31 12.21
N ARG A 9 -1.30 -31.20 13.34
CA ARG A 9 -1.59 -32.34 14.23
C ARG A 9 -2.45 -33.39 13.54
N GLY A 10 -3.40 -32.97 12.69
CA GLY A 10 -4.27 -33.84 11.91
C GLY A 10 -3.68 -34.35 10.59
N GLY A 11 -2.39 -34.10 10.30
CA GLY A 11 -1.78 -34.50 9.03
C GLY A 11 -2.29 -33.74 7.79
N SER A 12 -3.00 -32.63 7.98
CA SER A 12 -3.58 -31.80 6.91
C SER A 12 -2.90 -30.43 6.79
N TYR A 13 -3.20 -29.71 5.71
CA TYR A 13 -2.63 -28.39 5.44
C TYR A 13 -3.64 -27.29 5.71
N TYR A 14 -3.18 -26.22 6.37
CA TYR A 14 -3.95 -24.98 6.51
C TYR A 14 -3.45 -23.97 5.48
N VAL A 15 -4.33 -23.59 4.55
CA VAL A 15 -4.08 -22.51 3.59
C VAL A 15 -4.68 -21.23 4.17
N PRO A 16 -3.88 -20.20 4.47
CA PRO A 16 -4.40 -18.92 4.94
C PRO A 16 -5.16 -18.21 3.82
N ASP A 17 -6.08 -17.33 4.22
CA ASP A 17 -6.82 -16.49 3.29
C ASP A 17 -5.89 -15.65 2.40
N ALA A 18 -6.32 -15.47 1.16
CA ALA A 18 -5.61 -14.61 0.23
C ALA A 18 -5.56 -13.15 0.75
N PRO A 19 -4.44 -12.44 0.56
CA PRO A 19 -4.30 -11.07 1.03
C PRO A 19 -5.29 -10.15 0.33
N ARG A 20 -5.94 -9.28 1.11
CA ARG A 20 -6.93 -8.30 0.62
C ARG A 20 -6.37 -6.91 0.40
N LEU A 21 -5.20 -6.61 1.00
CA LEU A 21 -4.55 -5.31 0.98
C LEU A 21 -3.18 -5.40 0.31
N ALA A 22 -2.90 -4.48 -0.61
CA ALA A 22 -1.58 -4.24 -1.15
C ALA A 22 -1.09 -2.84 -0.78
N PHE A 23 0.23 -2.69 -0.60
CA PHE A 23 0.89 -1.40 -0.68
C PHE A 23 1.71 -1.35 -1.96
N VAL A 24 1.53 -0.28 -2.73
CA VAL A 24 2.11 -0.12 -4.07
C VAL A 24 2.99 1.11 -4.08
N ILE A 25 4.23 0.95 -4.50
CA ILE A 25 5.24 2.01 -4.57
C ILE A 25 5.66 2.21 -6.01
N ARG A 26 5.68 3.45 -6.50
CA ARG A 26 6.28 3.77 -7.79
C ARG A 26 7.79 3.87 -7.67
N ILE A 27 8.53 3.06 -8.42
CA ILE A 27 10.00 2.99 -8.33
C ILE A 27 10.72 3.62 -9.53
N ARG A 28 10.02 3.82 -10.65
CA ARG A 28 10.56 4.42 -11.89
C ARG A 28 10.01 5.83 -12.15
N GLY A 29 10.78 6.62 -12.88
CA GLY A 29 10.47 8.01 -13.26
C GLY A 29 9.31 8.15 -14.24
N ILE A 30 9.06 9.38 -14.70
CA ILE A 30 7.92 9.76 -15.57
C ILE A 30 8.23 9.77 -17.06
N ASN A 31 9.51 9.72 -17.43
CA ASN A 31 9.96 9.85 -18.82
C ASN A 31 9.77 8.53 -19.59
N GLY A 32 9.39 8.63 -20.87
CA GLY A 32 9.27 7.46 -21.76
C GLY A 32 8.20 6.45 -21.37
N VAL A 33 7.20 6.83 -20.57
CA VAL A 33 6.13 5.91 -20.12
C VAL A 33 5.01 5.87 -21.16
N HIS A 34 4.69 4.66 -21.64
CA HIS A 34 3.59 4.41 -22.57
C HIS A 34 2.24 4.99 -22.04
N PRO A 35 1.40 5.61 -22.89
CA PRO A 35 0.17 6.28 -22.45
C PRO A 35 -0.76 5.40 -21.59
N ARG A 36 -0.92 4.11 -21.95
CA ARG A 36 -1.73 3.14 -21.18
C ARG A 36 -1.19 2.96 -19.76
N VAL A 37 0.11 2.77 -19.61
CA VAL A 37 0.77 2.62 -18.30
C VAL A 37 0.67 3.91 -17.49
N ARG A 38 0.91 5.06 -18.15
CA ARG A 38 0.81 6.38 -17.53
C ARG A 38 -0.59 6.62 -16.95
N LYS A 39 -1.64 6.27 -17.69
CA LYS A 39 -3.02 6.42 -17.24
C LYS A 39 -3.31 5.55 -16.01
N ILE A 40 -2.86 4.30 -16.00
CA ILE A 40 -3.05 3.40 -14.85
C ILE A 40 -2.32 3.93 -13.61
N LEU A 41 -1.06 4.38 -13.75
CA LEU A 41 -0.33 4.99 -12.64
C LEU A 41 -1.02 6.26 -12.11
N GLN A 42 -1.65 7.05 -12.98
CA GLN A 42 -2.45 8.21 -12.56
C GLN A 42 -3.71 7.79 -11.80
N LEU A 43 -4.41 6.74 -12.24
CA LEU A 43 -5.58 6.18 -11.54
C LEU A 43 -5.19 5.65 -10.15
N PHE A 44 -4.03 5.02 -10.02
CA PHE A 44 -3.46 4.62 -8.72
C PHE A 44 -2.92 5.79 -7.90
N ARG A 45 -2.96 7.03 -8.41
CA ARG A 45 -2.41 8.24 -7.78
C ARG A 45 -0.88 8.20 -7.59
N LEU A 46 -0.19 7.34 -8.32
CA LEU A 46 1.27 7.16 -8.33
C LEU A 46 1.93 8.07 -9.36
N ARG A 47 1.87 9.39 -9.12
CA ARG A 47 2.35 10.40 -10.09
C ARG A 47 3.86 10.69 -10.04
N GLN A 48 4.49 10.49 -8.89
CA GLN A 48 5.91 10.78 -8.66
C GLN A 48 6.65 9.49 -8.22
N ILE A 49 7.97 9.48 -8.39
CA ILE A 49 8.82 8.41 -7.85
C ILE A 49 8.72 8.38 -6.33
N ASN A 50 8.79 7.18 -5.75
CA ASN A 50 8.63 6.90 -4.33
C ASN A 50 7.26 7.32 -3.75
N ASN A 51 6.25 7.57 -4.60
CA ASN A 51 4.88 7.62 -4.13
C ASN A 51 4.42 6.21 -3.72
N GLY A 52 3.72 6.12 -2.60
CA GLY A 52 3.11 4.91 -2.08
C GLY A 52 1.61 5.06 -1.89
N VAL A 53 0.83 4.01 -2.16
CA VAL A 53 -0.61 3.97 -1.89
C VAL A 53 -1.05 2.60 -1.38
N PHE A 54 -2.05 2.60 -0.49
CA PHE A 54 -2.81 1.39 -0.15
C PHE A 54 -3.82 1.10 -1.26
N MET A 55 -3.96 -0.17 -1.63
CA MET A 55 -4.96 -0.63 -2.60
C MET A 55 -5.64 -1.91 -2.15
N LYS A 56 -6.95 -1.98 -2.37
CA LYS A 56 -7.72 -3.22 -2.24
C LYS A 56 -7.38 -4.15 -3.40
N ILE A 57 -7.05 -5.39 -3.06
CA ILE A 57 -6.79 -6.46 -4.02
C ILE A 57 -8.13 -7.02 -4.48
N ASN A 58 -8.36 -6.96 -5.79
CA ASN A 58 -9.45 -7.63 -6.49
C ASN A 58 -8.96 -7.98 -7.91
N LYS A 59 -9.75 -8.75 -8.67
CA LYS A 59 -9.35 -9.20 -10.02
C LYS A 59 -8.98 -8.03 -10.95
N ALA A 60 -9.72 -6.93 -10.88
CA ALA A 60 -9.46 -5.75 -11.71
C ALA A 60 -8.16 -5.03 -11.32
N THR A 61 -7.92 -4.81 -10.02
CA THR A 61 -6.71 -4.14 -9.54
C THR A 61 -5.47 -4.99 -9.78
N VAL A 62 -5.55 -6.31 -9.64
CA VAL A 62 -4.45 -7.23 -9.98
C VAL A 62 -4.12 -7.15 -11.47
N ASN A 63 -5.13 -7.14 -12.35
CA ASN A 63 -4.89 -7.00 -13.79
C ASN A 63 -4.23 -5.65 -14.14
N MET A 64 -4.65 -4.56 -13.49
CA MET A 64 -4.03 -3.26 -13.67
C MET A 64 -2.59 -3.21 -13.11
N LEU A 65 -2.33 -3.85 -11.97
CA LEU A 65 -0.99 -4.00 -11.38
C LEU A 65 -0.04 -4.72 -12.33
N ARG A 66 -0.49 -5.82 -12.97
CA ARG A 66 0.30 -6.57 -13.96
C ARG A 66 0.73 -5.70 -15.15
N ILE A 67 -0.15 -4.82 -15.63
CA ILE A 67 0.17 -3.92 -16.76
C ILE A 67 1.27 -2.91 -16.39
N VAL A 68 1.29 -2.43 -15.14
CA VAL A 68 2.26 -1.40 -14.70
C VAL A 68 3.42 -1.97 -13.90
N GLU A 69 3.51 -3.29 -13.80
CA GLU A 69 4.43 -4.03 -12.94
C GLU A 69 5.89 -3.57 -13.06
N PRO A 70 6.45 -3.30 -14.26
CA PRO A 70 7.82 -2.83 -14.42
C PRO A 70 8.13 -1.45 -13.80
N TYR A 71 7.10 -0.70 -13.38
CA TYR A 71 7.23 0.66 -12.85
C TYR A 71 6.98 0.73 -11.35
N ILE A 72 6.52 -0.37 -10.74
CA ILE A 72 6.10 -0.42 -9.34
C ILE A 72 6.78 -1.56 -8.59
N ALA A 73 6.95 -1.37 -7.29
CA ALA A 73 7.20 -2.45 -6.34
C ALA A 73 5.99 -2.54 -5.42
N TRP A 74 5.43 -3.72 -5.22
CA TRP A 74 4.24 -3.88 -4.41
C TRP A 74 4.25 -5.18 -3.61
N GLY A 75 3.38 -5.28 -2.63
CA GLY A 75 3.22 -6.49 -1.82
C GLY A 75 2.23 -6.28 -0.68
N TYR A 76 2.24 -7.19 0.29
CA TYR A 76 1.26 -7.26 1.36
C TYR A 76 1.83 -6.66 2.67
N PRO A 77 1.39 -5.46 3.07
CA PRO A 77 1.88 -4.83 4.28
C PRO A 77 1.33 -5.55 5.52
N ASN A 78 2.12 -5.62 6.59
CA ASN A 78 1.64 -6.05 7.89
C ASN A 78 1.10 -4.85 8.71
N MET A 79 0.39 -5.13 9.80
CA MET A 79 -0.21 -4.11 10.67
C MET A 79 0.82 -3.08 11.18
N LYS A 80 2.03 -3.53 11.55
CA LYS A 80 3.10 -2.65 12.01
C LYS A 80 3.49 -1.65 10.92
N THR A 81 3.64 -2.11 9.68
CA THR A 81 4.00 -1.25 8.54
C THR A 81 2.88 -0.30 8.14
N VAL A 82 1.61 -0.72 8.18
CA VAL A 82 0.47 0.19 7.97
C VAL A 82 0.47 1.30 9.02
N ARG A 83 0.62 0.92 10.29
CA ARG A 83 0.71 1.85 11.42
C ARG A 83 1.87 2.84 11.23
N GLU A 84 3.09 2.36 11.00
CA GLU A 84 4.26 3.22 10.80
C GLU A 84 4.10 4.19 9.63
N LEU A 85 3.49 3.75 8.52
CA LEU A 85 3.18 4.62 7.38
C LEU A 85 2.23 5.74 7.75
N ILE A 86 1.10 5.42 8.39
CA ILE A 86 0.07 6.40 8.73
C ILE A 86 0.59 7.37 9.79
N TYR A 87 1.28 6.90 10.84
CA TYR A 87 1.82 7.79 11.87
C TYR A 87 2.97 8.67 11.38
N LYS A 88 3.95 8.13 10.65
CA LYS A 88 5.17 8.89 10.29
C LYS A 88 5.06 9.65 8.98
N ARG A 89 4.26 9.14 8.04
CA ARG A 89 4.16 9.65 6.67
C ARG A 89 2.73 9.99 6.27
N GLY A 90 1.78 9.87 7.19
CA GLY A 90 0.37 10.16 6.95
C GLY A 90 0.10 11.64 6.75
N PHE A 91 -0.42 11.94 5.57
CA PHE A 91 -1.03 13.23 5.26
C PHE A 91 -2.42 12.94 4.72
N VAL A 92 -3.34 13.86 4.95
CA VAL A 92 -4.73 13.74 4.53
C VAL A 92 -5.09 14.84 3.55
N LYS A 93 -6.10 14.58 2.74
CA LYS A 93 -6.65 15.51 1.77
C LYS A 93 -7.83 16.24 2.38
N VAL A 94 -7.65 17.52 2.71
CA VAL A 94 -8.71 18.40 3.22
C VAL A 94 -8.87 19.55 2.23
N ASN A 95 -10.05 19.72 1.65
CA ASN A 95 -10.34 20.77 0.65
C ASN A 95 -9.30 20.87 -0.48
N GLY A 96 -8.75 19.72 -0.91
CA GLY A 96 -7.73 19.65 -1.96
C GLY A 96 -6.29 19.91 -1.48
N GLN A 97 -6.11 20.36 -0.23
CA GLN A 97 -4.80 20.60 0.37
C GLN A 97 -4.26 19.34 1.06
N ARG A 98 -2.94 19.27 1.15
CA ARG A 98 -2.20 18.20 1.83
C ARG A 98 -1.91 18.63 3.27
N VAL A 99 -2.61 18.07 4.23
CA VAL A 99 -2.53 18.44 5.66
C VAL A 99 -1.92 17.29 6.46
N PRO A 100 -0.95 17.52 7.36
CA PRO A 100 -0.42 16.47 8.24
C PRO A 100 -1.50 15.96 9.21
N ILE A 101 -1.46 14.67 9.55
CA ILE A 101 -2.33 14.12 10.59
C ILE A 101 -1.72 14.49 11.95
N SER A 102 -2.18 15.59 12.55
CA SER A 102 -1.74 16.04 13.88
C SER A 102 -2.76 15.79 14.98
N ASP A 103 -4.05 15.74 14.62
CA ASP A 103 -5.16 15.61 15.56
C ASP A 103 -6.28 14.73 14.94
N ASN A 104 -6.94 13.92 15.78
CA ASN A 104 -8.08 13.10 15.41
C ASN A 104 -9.26 13.95 14.92
N ARG A 105 -9.39 15.21 15.36
CA ARG A 105 -10.44 16.12 14.89
C ARG A 105 -10.50 16.26 13.37
N VAL A 106 -9.34 16.19 12.69
CA VAL A 106 -9.26 16.27 11.22
C VAL A 106 -9.86 15.02 10.57
N ILE A 107 -9.67 13.86 11.20
CA ILE A 107 -10.19 12.58 10.74
C ILE A 107 -11.70 12.53 10.97
N GLU A 108 -12.15 12.80 12.20
CA GLU A 108 -13.56 12.81 12.59
C GLU A 108 -14.37 13.78 11.71
N LYS A 109 -13.88 14.99 11.46
CA LYS A 109 -14.60 15.97 10.61
C LYS A 109 -14.84 15.47 9.19
N GLN A 110 -13.91 14.69 8.62
CA GLN A 110 -13.99 14.26 7.23
C GLN A 110 -14.62 12.87 7.07
N LEU A 111 -14.39 11.96 8.02
CA LEU A 111 -14.76 10.55 7.94
C LEU A 111 -15.69 10.09 9.07
N GLY A 112 -16.09 10.96 10.01
CA GLY A 112 -16.96 10.60 11.13
C GLY A 112 -18.31 10.01 10.69
N LYS A 113 -18.82 10.39 9.51
CA LYS A 113 -20.01 9.78 8.90
C LYS A 113 -19.85 8.30 8.52
N HIS A 114 -18.62 7.81 8.51
CA HIS A 114 -18.25 6.43 8.18
C HIS A 114 -17.76 5.65 9.41
N ASP A 115 -18.04 6.16 10.62
CA ASP A 115 -17.57 5.62 11.90
C ASP A 115 -16.04 5.54 12.02
N ILE A 116 -15.33 6.48 11.38
CA ILE A 116 -13.87 6.62 11.48
C ILE A 116 -13.59 7.93 12.20
N ILE A 117 -13.32 7.85 13.51
CA ILE A 117 -13.21 9.01 14.39
C ILE A 117 -11.74 9.32 14.69
N CYS A 118 -10.92 8.27 14.86
CA CYS A 118 -9.51 8.42 15.22
C CYS A 118 -8.56 7.78 14.22
N ILE A 119 -7.25 7.98 14.46
CA ILE A 119 -6.20 7.39 13.62
C ILE A 119 -6.17 5.86 13.70
N GLU A 120 -6.50 5.25 14.84
CA GLU A 120 -6.55 3.79 14.97
C GLU A 120 -7.74 3.20 14.19
N ASP A 121 -8.89 3.87 14.15
CA ASP A 121 -10.02 3.47 13.29
C ASP A 121 -9.60 3.51 11.82
N LEU A 122 -8.87 4.55 11.42
CA LEU A 122 -8.35 4.69 10.06
C LEU A 122 -7.36 3.56 9.72
N ILE A 123 -6.44 3.24 10.64
CA ILE A 123 -5.49 2.14 10.47
C ILE A 123 -6.24 0.81 10.37
N HIS A 124 -7.23 0.59 11.23
CA HIS A 124 -8.05 -0.61 11.26
C HIS A 124 -8.79 -0.79 9.93
N GLU A 125 -9.52 0.23 9.47
CA GLU A 125 -10.28 0.22 8.23
C GLU A 125 -9.39 -0.05 7.00
N ILE A 126 -8.19 0.54 6.97
CA ILE A 126 -7.22 0.30 5.90
C ILE A 126 -6.70 -1.14 5.94
N PHE A 127 -6.30 -1.64 7.12
CA PHE A 127 -5.69 -2.96 7.27
C PHE A 127 -6.67 -4.10 7.00
N THR A 128 -7.89 -4.02 7.55
CA THR A 128 -8.93 -5.04 7.38
C THR A 128 -9.64 -4.95 6.03
N VAL A 129 -9.46 -3.84 5.32
CA VAL A 129 -10.15 -3.54 4.07
C VAL A 129 -11.66 -3.60 4.28
N GLY A 130 -12.14 -2.75 5.18
CA GLY A 130 -13.54 -2.62 5.56
C GLY A 130 -14.44 -2.07 4.43
N SER A 131 -15.70 -1.78 4.77
CA SER A 131 -16.71 -1.29 3.83
C SER A 131 -16.39 0.11 3.30
N ASN A 132 -15.76 0.95 4.13
CA ASN A 132 -15.43 2.34 3.86
C ASN A 132 -13.99 2.55 3.39
N PHE A 133 -13.25 1.47 3.07
CA PHE A 133 -11.87 1.51 2.58
C PHE A 133 -11.65 2.51 1.45
N LYS A 134 -12.60 2.64 0.53
CA LYS A 134 -12.51 3.60 -0.60
C LYS A 134 -12.42 5.05 -0.09
N TYR A 135 -13.20 5.41 0.92
CA TYR A 135 -13.20 6.74 1.51
C TYR A 135 -11.93 6.97 2.34
N ALA A 136 -11.58 6.01 3.20
CA ALA A 136 -10.35 6.03 4.01
C ALA A 136 -9.09 6.17 3.14
N SER A 137 -8.95 5.35 2.11
CA SER A 137 -7.78 5.37 1.22
C SER A 137 -7.71 6.63 0.35
N ASN A 138 -8.84 7.18 -0.10
CA ASN A 138 -8.87 8.44 -0.84
C ASN A 138 -8.60 9.66 0.04
N PHE A 139 -9.02 9.61 1.30
CA PHE A 139 -8.72 10.63 2.30
C PHE A 139 -7.22 10.73 2.56
N LEU A 140 -6.52 9.59 2.64
CA LEU A 140 -5.06 9.56 2.67
C LEU A 140 -4.47 10.15 1.38
N TRP A 141 -3.60 11.13 1.53
CA TRP A 141 -2.73 11.62 0.47
C TRP A 141 -1.73 10.53 0.09
N PRO A 142 -1.37 10.35 -1.21
CA PRO A 142 -0.33 9.41 -1.59
C PRO A 142 0.95 9.62 -0.78
N PHE A 143 1.44 8.57 -0.13
CA PHE A 143 2.60 8.63 0.74
C PHE A 143 3.82 9.06 -0.06
N LYS A 144 4.53 10.09 0.40
CA LYS A 144 5.81 10.49 -0.17
C LYS A 144 6.93 9.85 0.64
N LEU A 145 7.51 8.78 0.09
CA LEU A 145 8.55 8.00 0.77
C LEU A 145 9.96 8.48 0.37
N ASN A 146 10.93 8.18 1.22
CA ASN A 146 12.33 8.43 0.91
C ASN A 146 12.88 7.33 -0.02
N ASN A 147 14.05 7.58 -0.62
CA ASN A 147 14.81 6.49 -1.23
C ASN A 147 15.16 5.44 -0.17
N PRO A 148 15.12 4.14 -0.51
CA PRO A 148 15.44 3.10 0.45
C PRO A 148 16.90 3.26 0.92
N ARG A 149 17.12 3.22 2.23
CA ARG A 149 18.46 3.09 2.82
C ARG A 149 19.16 1.86 2.23
N GLY A 150 20.42 2.01 1.81
CA GLY A 150 21.17 0.98 1.09
C GLY A 150 20.81 0.85 -0.40
N GLY A 151 19.94 1.72 -0.92
CA GLY A 151 19.63 1.80 -2.35
C GLY A 151 18.70 0.70 -2.86
N TRP A 152 18.51 0.75 -4.19
CA TRP A 152 17.81 -0.25 -4.98
C TRP A 152 18.81 -1.26 -5.53
N ARG A 153 18.41 -2.53 -5.71
CA ARG A 153 19.25 -3.57 -6.32
C ARG A 153 19.34 -3.35 -7.82
N LYS A 154 18.21 -3.51 -8.52
CA LYS A 154 18.08 -3.31 -9.97
C LYS A 154 16.61 -3.09 -10.32
N LYS A 155 16.24 -1.82 -10.54
CA LYS A 155 14.86 -1.42 -10.86
C LYS A 155 14.32 -1.95 -12.19
N ALA A 156 15.21 -2.43 -13.06
CA ALA A 156 14.88 -2.93 -14.39
C ALA A 156 14.54 -4.42 -14.44
N ASN A 157 14.79 -5.17 -13.35
CA ASN A 157 14.53 -6.62 -13.27
C ASN A 157 13.40 -6.91 -12.28
N HIS A 158 12.68 -8.01 -12.49
CA HIS A 158 11.62 -8.44 -11.58
C HIS A 158 12.22 -8.90 -10.25
N PHE A 159 11.47 -8.79 -9.15
CA PHE A 159 11.96 -9.16 -7.82
C PHE A 159 12.47 -10.60 -7.72
N VAL A 160 11.79 -11.54 -8.38
CA VAL A 160 12.18 -12.97 -8.40
C VAL A 160 13.51 -13.22 -9.13
N GLU A 161 13.90 -12.30 -10.02
CA GLU A 161 15.17 -12.33 -10.77
C GLU A 161 16.26 -11.51 -10.07
N GLY A 162 16.08 -11.20 -8.78
CA GLY A 162 17.01 -10.39 -8.00
C GLY A 162 16.85 -8.87 -8.17
N GLY A 163 15.83 -8.40 -8.90
CA GLY A 163 15.54 -6.99 -9.08
C GLY A 163 14.62 -6.37 -8.01
N ASP A 164 13.87 -5.35 -8.39
CA ASP A 164 13.03 -4.57 -7.45
C ASP A 164 11.57 -4.39 -7.88
N PHE A 165 11.25 -4.53 -9.16
CA PHE A 165 9.88 -4.33 -9.62
C PHE A 165 9.02 -5.57 -9.38
N GLY A 166 7.71 -5.38 -9.29
CA GLY A 166 6.73 -6.45 -9.16
C GLY A 166 6.33 -6.80 -7.73
N ASN A 167 5.68 -7.96 -7.60
CA ASN A 167 5.14 -8.42 -6.33
C ASN A 167 6.25 -9.03 -5.46
N ARG A 168 6.47 -8.44 -4.27
CA ARG A 168 7.44 -8.92 -3.26
C ARG A 168 6.74 -9.62 -2.10
N GLU A 169 5.43 -9.84 -2.18
CA GLU A 169 4.59 -10.40 -1.12
C GLU A 169 4.86 -9.71 0.24
N THR A 170 5.24 -10.48 1.25
CA THR A 170 5.54 -9.97 2.61
C THR A 170 6.88 -9.23 2.69
N LYS A 171 7.79 -9.40 1.73
CA LYS A 171 9.10 -8.70 1.69
C LYS A 171 8.98 -7.21 1.38
N ILE A 172 7.79 -6.74 1.00
CA ILE A 172 7.52 -5.30 0.89
C ILE A 172 7.76 -4.56 2.22
N ASN A 173 7.52 -5.24 3.35
CA ASN A 173 7.68 -4.66 4.68
C ASN A 173 9.15 -4.28 4.96
N ASP A 174 10.10 -5.09 4.48
CA ASP A 174 11.54 -4.82 4.62
C ASP A 174 11.98 -3.64 3.75
N LEU A 175 11.39 -3.50 2.56
CA LEU A 175 11.60 -2.31 1.73
C LEU A 175 11.05 -1.06 2.42
N LEU A 176 9.83 -1.12 2.94
CA LEU A 176 9.15 0.00 3.57
C LEU A 176 9.89 0.50 4.82
N ARG A 177 10.42 -0.40 5.65
CA ARG A 177 11.28 -0.02 6.80
C ARG A 177 12.53 0.78 6.40
N ARG A 178 12.99 0.62 5.16
CA ARG A 178 14.13 1.38 4.62
C ARG A 178 13.73 2.71 4.00
N MET A 179 12.44 2.92 3.70
CA MET A 179 11.90 4.11 2.99
C MET A 179 11.06 5.05 3.89
N ILE A 180 10.49 4.53 4.98
CA ILE A 180 9.80 5.29 6.03
C ILE A 180 10.82 5.94 6.94
#